data_AF-A0AAU3GG76-F1
#
_entry.id   AF-A0AAU3GG76-F1
#
_cell.length_a   1.000
_cell.length_b   1.000
_cell.length_c   1.000
_cell.angle_alpha   90.00
_cell.angle_beta   90.00
_cell.angle_gamma   90.00
#
_symmetry.space_group_name_H-M   'P 1'
#
loop_
_entity.id
_entity.type
_entity.pdbx_description
1 polymer ?
#
loop_
_entity_poly.entity_id
_entity_poly.type
_entity_poly.pdbx_seq_one_letter_code
_entity_poly.pdbx_strand_id
1 'polypeptide(L)'
;MNIDWRVLSARFCGDKCLSRFHSRNTYTPVEKKPAVCRICQRPFERKGNANTAVCSAECRKHWWSLKRRLAKYRITTKEYFALLAEQCGMCAICGSPGERYWRFELAIDHCHTTRKVRGLLCSRCNVGLGSFRDNPEFLRSAADYLERFESREGADCA
;
A
#
# COMPACT_ATOMS: atom_id res chain seq x y z
N MET A 1 22.80 -9.81 -28.53
CA MET A 1 22.65 -9.71 -30.00
C MET A 1 23.82 -8.89 -30.51
N ASN A 2 24.76 -9.52 -31.22
CA ASN A 2 25.78 -8.81 -31.99
C ASN A 2 25.07 -8.18 -33.17
N ILE A 3 24.82 -6.88 -33.10
CA ILE A 3 24.27 -6.18 -34.25
C ILE A 3 25.47 -5.95 -35.21
N ASP A 4 25.22 -6.12 -36.51
CA ASP A 4 26.25 -6.00 -37.56
C ASP A 4 26.39 -4.52 -37.96
N TRP A 5 27.53 -3.91 -37.63
CA TRP A 5 27.79 -2.48 -37.84
C TRP A 5 27.98 -2.11 -39.31
N ARG A 6 28.24 -3.09 -40.19
CA ARG A 6 28.38 -2.84 -41.63
C ARG A 6 27.04 -2.53 -42.31
N VAL A 7 25.92 -2.96 -41.72
CA VAL A 7 24.56 -2.72 -42.24
C VAL A 7 24.01 -1.36 -41.76
N LEU A 8 24.49 -0.86 -40.62
CA LEU A 8 24.04 0.42 -40.05
C LEU A 8 24.76 1.64 -40.64
N SER A 9 26.00 1.50 -41.10
CA SER A 9 26.79 2.61 -41.68
C SER A 9 26.17 3.21 -42.94
N ALA A 10 25.47 2.41 -43.75
CA ALA A 10 24.74 2.87 -44.94
C ALA A 10 23.54 3.80 -44.64
N ARG A 11 23.15 3.95 -43.37
CA ARG A 11 22.04 4.83 -42.94
C ARG A 11 22.48 6.22 -42.50
N PHE A 12 23.78 6.50 -42.50
CA PHE A 12 24.32 7.78 -42.03
C PHE A 12 24.90 8.57 -43.18
N CYS A 13 24.77 9.90 -43.09
CA CYS A 13 25.20 10.84 -44.12
C CYS A 13 26.73 10.87 -44.39
N GLY A 14 27.52 10.12 -43.62
CA GLY A 14 28.98 10.07 -43.67
C GLY A 14 29.62 9.88 -42.28
N ASP A 15 30.94 9.78 -42.24
CA ASP A 15 31.71 9.41 -41.04
C ASP A 15 31.55 10.40 -39.87
N LYS A 16 31.28 11.68 -40.15
CA LYS A 16 30.96 12.69 -39.13
C LYS A 16 29.59 12.46 -38.48
N CYS A 17 28.60 11.99 -39.24
CA CYS A 17 27.29 11.61 -38.72
C CYS A 17 27.41 10.34 -37.84
N LEU A 18 28.24 9.38 -38.28
CA LEU A 18 28.50 8.13 -37.57
C LEU A 18 29.25 8.36 -36.24
N SER A 19 30.33 9.14 -36.24
CA SER A 19 31.11 9.43 -35.03
C SER A 19 30.30 10.23 -34.00
N ARG A 20 29.44 11.15 -34.44
CA ARG A 20 28.51 11.91 -33.57
C ARG A 20 27.38 11.05 -33.00
N PHE A 21 26.99 9.98 -33.71
CA PHE A 21 26.07 8.97 -33.19
C PHE A 21 26.76 8.12 -32.11
N HIS A 22 27.99 7.63 -32.35
CA HIS A 22 28.75 6.86 -31.36
C HIS A 22 29.10 7.67 -30.11
N SER A 23 29.45 8.94 -30.24
CA SER A 23 29.76 9.81 -29.09
C SER A 23 28.54 10.12 -28.21
N ARG A 24 27.32 9.94 -28.73
CA ARG A 24 26.05 10.16 -28.00
C ARG A 24 25.36 8.87 -27.60
N ASN A 25 25.74 7.74 -28.21
CA ASN A 25 25.16 6.43 -27.97
C ASN A 25 26.15 5.52 -27.24
N THR A 26 26.70 6.01 -26.13
CA THR A 26 27.35 5.15 -25.13
C THR A 26 26.25 4.41 -24.37
N TYR A 27 25.66 3.39 -25.00
CA TYR A 27 24.71 2.51 -24.35
C TYR A 27 25.44 1.71 -23.27
N THR A 28 25.37 2.17 -22.03
CA THR A 28 25.70 1.38 -20.85
C THR A 28 24.45 0.57 -20.46
N PRO A 29 24.51 -0.77 -20.41
CA PRO A 29 23.39 -1.56 -19.91
C PRO A 29 23.08 -1.16 -18.47
N VAL A 30 21.95 -0.47 -18.25
CA VAL A 30 21.48 -0.15 -16.90
C VAL A 30 20.88 -1.41 -16.30
N GLU A 31 21.44 -1.91 -15.20
CA GLU A 31 20.86 -3.00 -14.45
C GLU A 31 19.41 -2.65 -14.06
N LYS A 32 18.44 -3.43 -14.54
CA LYS A 32 17.03 -3.19 -14.26
C LYS A 32 16.75 -3.56 -12.80
N LYS A 33 16.58 -2.56 -11.93
CA LYS A 33 16.16 -2.78 -10.54
C LYS A 33 14.85 -3.58 -10.51
N PRO A 34 14.73 -4.63 -9.67
CA PRO A 34 13.51 -5.41 -9.56
C PRO A 34 12.36 -4.54 -9.07
N ALA A 35 11.15 -4.80 -9.57
CA ALA A 35 9.97 -4.11 -9.10
C ALA A 35 9.54 -4.66 -7.73
N VAL A 36 8.94 -3.84 -6.88
CA VAL A 36 8.37 -4.27 -5.60
C VAL A 36 6.86 -4.46 -5.75
N CYS A 37 6.34 -5.64 -5.36
CA CYS A 37 4.92 -5.93 -5.44
C CYS A 37 4.13 -5.05 -4.45
N ARG A 38 3.10 -4.34 -4.93
CA ARG A 38 2.27 -3.47 -4.07
C ARG A 38 1.37 -4.22 -3.08
N ILE A 39 1.33 -5.56 -3.12
CA ILE A 39 0.46 -6.40 -2.27
C ILE A 39 1.24 -7.30 -1.32
N CYS A 40 2.41 -7.82 -1.71
CA CYS A 40 3.21 -8.66 -0.82
C CYS A 40 4.56 -8.04 -0.47
N GLN A 41 4.88 -6.89 -1.07
CA GLN A 41 6.15 -6.17 -0.90
C GLN A 41 7.41 -6.98 -1.26
N ARG A 42 7.25 -8.14 -1.90
CA ARG A 42 8.37 -8.94 -2.40
C ARG A 42 8.90 -8.33 -3.70
N PRO A 43 10.24 -8.34 -3.91
CA PRO A 43 10.81 -8.01 -5.20
C PRO A 43 10.36 -9.03 -6.25
N PHE A 44 10.14 -8.59 -7.49
CA PHE A 44 9.77 -9.44 -8.60
C PHE A 44 10.20 -8.84 -9.94
N GLU A 45 10.39 -9.73 -10.92
CA GLU A 45 10.63 -9.35 -12.31
C GLU A 45 9.32 -9.10 -13.04
N ARG A 46 9.23 -7.96 -13.74
CA ARG A 46 8.05 -7.63 -14.53
C ARG A 46 7.97 -8.52 -15.77
N LYS A 47 7.04 -9.47 -15.78
CA LYS A 47 6.69 -10.26 -16.97
C LYS A 47 5.67 -9.45 -17.80
N GLY A 48 6.13 -8.69 -18.79
CA GLY A 48 5.27 -7.94 -19.73
C GLY A 48 5.34 -6.42 -19.55
N ASN A 49 4.18 -5.76 -19.41
CA ASN A 49 4.09 -4.30 -19.33
C ASN A 49 4.93 -3.73 -18.16
N ALA A 50 5.70 -2.69 -18.45
CA ALA A 50 6.48 -1.92 -17.48
C ALA A 50 5.64 -1.39 -16.30
N ASN A 51 4.32 -1.26 -16.45
CA ASN A 51 3.40 -0.78 -15.41
C ASN A 51 2.81 -1.89 -14.51
N THR A 52 3.28 -3.14 -14.64
CA THR A 52 2.81 -4.23 -13.77
C THR A 52 3.18 -3.95 -12.31
N ALA A 53 2.16 -3.84 -11.44
CA ALA A 53 2.30 -3.44 -10.04
C ALA A 53 2.34 -4.61 -9.03
N VAL A 54 2.13 -5.85 -9.49
CA VAL A 54 1.98 -7.03 -8.64
C VAL A 54 2.71 -8.25 -9.21
N CYS A 55 3.17 -9.16 -8.34
CA CYS A 55 4.05 -10.27 -8.73
C CYS A 55 3.34 -11.53 -9.24
N SER A 56 2.10 -11.81 -8.81
CA SER A 56 1.40 -13.07 -9.07
C SER A 56 -0.09 -12.86 -9.39
N ALA A 57 -0.75 -13.91 -9.92
CA ALA A 57 -2.18 -13.91 -10.15
C ALA A 57 -2.99 -13.72 -8.85
N GLU A 58 -2.51 -14.28 -7.74
CA GLU A 58 -3.10 -14.09 -6.42
C GLU A 58 -2.99 -12.64 -5.95
N CYS A 59 -1.80 -12.04 -6.02
CA CYS A 59 -1.60 -10.62 -5.70
C CYS A 59 -2.44 -9.72 -6.61
N ARG A 60 -2.69 -10.13 -7.86
CA ARG A 60 -3.61 -9.42 -8.76
C ARG A 60 -5.05 -9.45 -8.24
N LYS A 61 -5.55 -10.58 -7.76
CA LYS A 61 -6.90 -10.67 -7.14
C LYS A 61 -7.01 -9.72 -5.94
N HIS A 62 -6.02 -9.71 -5.05
CA HIS A 62 -5.98 -8.79 -3.90
C HIS A 62 -5.92 -7.32 -4.33
N TRP A 63 -5.15 -6.99 -5.37
CA TRP A 63 -5.08 -5.64 -5.93
C TRP A 63 -6.42 -5.14 -6.46
N TRP A 64 -7.16 -5.98 -7.20
CA TRP A 64 -8.52 -5.65 -7.65
C TRP A 64 -9.49 -5.49 -6.49
N SER A 65 -9.40 -6.36 -5.47
CA SER A 65 -10.22 -6.25 -4.27
C SER A 65 -9.96 -4.93 -3.53
N LEU A 66 -8.69 -4.56 -3.33
CA LEU A 66 -8.30 -3.27 -2.76
C LEU A 66 -8.88 -2.12 -3.58
N LYS A 67 -8.64 -2.08 -4.90
CA LYS A 67 -9.16 -1.01 -5.77
C LYS A 67 -10.68 -0.82 -5.66
N ARG A 68 -11.46 -1.91 -5.62
CA ARG A 68 -12.92 -1.84 -5.44
C ARG A 68 -13.30 -1.22 -4.08
N ARG A 69 -12.60 -1.62 -3.00
CA ARG A 69 -12.81 -1.01 -1.67
C ARG A 69 -12.48 0.49 -1.70
N LEU A 70 -11.35 0.87 -2.28
CA LEU A 70 -10.93 2.28 -2.35
C LEU A 70 -11.94 3.16 -3.12
N ALA A 71 -12.53 2.63 -4.20
CA ALA A 71 -13.55 3.33 -4.97
C ALA A 71 -14.78 3.69 -4.12
N LYS A 72 -15.20 2.82 -3.19
CA LYS A 72 -16.30 3.10 -2.24
C LYS A 72 -16.01 4.32 -1.37
N TYR A 73 -14.75 4.50 -0.96
CA TYR A 73 -14.31 5.58 -0.09
C TYR A 73 -13.75 6.79 -0.85
N ARG A 74 -13.80 6.77 -2.19
CA ARG A 74 -13.33 7.84 -3.08
C ARG A 74 -11.87 8.26 -2.82
N ILE A 75 -11.03 7.30 -2.44
CA ILE A 75 -9.58 7.51 -2.31
C ILE A 75 -8.83 6.73 -3.39
N THR A 76 -7.68 7.26 -3.78
CA THR A 76 -6.76 6.65 -4.72
C THR A 76 -5.87 5.62 -4.03
N THR A 77 -5.26 4.74 -4.83
CA THR A 77 -4.23 3.83 -4.29
C THR A 77 -3.06 4.59 -3.67
N LYS A 78 -2.67 5.74 -4.23
CA LYS A 78 -1.58 6.56 -3.72
C LYS A 78 -1.88 7.07 -2.31
N GLU A 79 -3.07 7.63 -2.11
CA GLU A 79 -3.53 8.09 -0.79
C GLU A 79 -3.59 6.95 0.23
N TYR A 80 -4.14 5.80 -0.16
CA TYR A 80 -4.18 4.63 0.72
C TYR A 80 -2.77 4.15 1.14
N PHE A 81 -1.82 4.06 0.20
CA PHE A 81 -0.44 3.66 0.54
C PHE A 81 0.30 4.71 1.36
N ALA A 82 0.01 6.01 1.16
CA ALA A 82 0.55 7.07 1.98
C ALA A 82 0.04 6.94 3.42
N LEU A 83 -1.27 6.75 3.62
CA LEU A 83 -1.88 6.54 4.92
C LEU A 83 -1.37 5.26 5.60
N LEU A 84 -1.20 4.17 4.83
CA LEU A 84 -0.62 2.93 5.35
C LEU A 84 0.82 3.13 5.80
N ALA A 85 1.62 3.91 5.06
CA ALA A 85 3.01 4.20 5.41
C ALA A 85 3.10 5.11 6.64
N GLU A 86 2.26 6.14 6.72
CA GLU A 86 2.14 7.04 7.88
C GLU A 86 1.82 6.28 9.16
N GLN A 87 0.96 5.26 9.07
CA GLN A 87 0.63 4.38 10.19
C GLN A 87 1.57 3.19 10.37
N CYS A 88 2.72 3.14 9.66
CA CYS A 88 3.66 2.02 9.70
C CYS A 88 3.02 0.64 9.44
N GLY A 89 1.92 0.59 8.68
CA GLY A 89 1.15 -0.64 8.42
C GLY A 89 0.34 -1.15 9.61
N MET A 90 0.12 -0.34 10.64
CA MET A 90 -0.55 -0.71 11.89
C MET A 90 -1.91 -0.01 12.05
N CYS A 91 -2.76 -0.57 12.91
CA CYS A 91 -4.01 0.04 13.34
C CYS A 91 -3.75 1.38 14.05
N ALA A 92 -4.45 2.44 13.65
CA ALA A 92 -4.30 3.77 14.26
C ALA A 92 -4.77 3.85 15.73
N ILE A 93 -5.52 2.86 16.22
CA ILE A 93 -6.04 2.83 17.60
C ILE A 93 -5.17 1.93 18.49
N CYS A 94 -5.07 0.65 18.17
CA CYS A 94 -4.40 -0.32 19.05
C CYS A 94 -2.97 -0.67 18.63
N GLY A 95 -2.47 -0.13 17.51
CA GLY A 95 -1.11 -0.43 17.03
C GLY A 95 -0.92 -1.87 16.51
N SER A 96 -1.97 -2.70 16.47
CA SER A 96 -1.84 -4.07 15.96
C SER A 96 -1.66 -4.07 14.43
N PRO A 97 -0.93 -5.04 13.86
CA PRO A 97 -0.98 -5.28 12.42
C PRO A 97 -2.41 -5.71 12.01
N GLY A 98 -2.69 -5.66 10.71
CA GLY A 98 -3.92 -6.24 10.16
C GLY A 98 -4.06 -7.72 10.52
N GLU A 99 -5.29 -8.19 10.70
CA GLU A 99 -5.60 -9.52 11.26
C GLU A 99 -5.28 -10.71 10.34
N ARG A 100 -4.95 -10.47 9.07
CA ARG A 100 -4.44 -11.52 8.18
C ARG A 100 -3.09 -11.18 7.61
N TYR A 101 -2.36 -12.25 7.29
CA TYR A 101 -1.00 -12.29 6.74
C TYR A 101 -0.73 -11.32 5.58
N TRP A 102 -1.75 -10.89 4.85
CA TRP A 102 -1.62 -9.84 3.86
C TRP A 102 -1.73 -8.49 4.55
N ARG A 103 -0.62 -7.71 4.53
CA ARG A 103 -0.40 -6.36 5.09
C ARG A 103 -1.43 -5.26 4.71
N PHE A 104 -2.60 -5.62 4.17
CA PHE A 104 -3.62 -4.78 3.53
C PHE A 104 -5.05 -4.98 4.06
N GLU A 105 -5.20 -5.73 5.16
CA GLU A 105 -6.51 -6.01 5.75
C GLU A 105 -6.95 -5.04 6.84
N LEU A 106 -6.23 -3.92 7.02
CA LEU A 106 -6.81 -2.81 7.78
C LEU A 106 -8.05 -2.27 7.04
N ALA A 107 -9.12 -2.07 7.80
CA ALA A 107 -10.34 -1.42 7.37
C ALA A 107 -10.08 0.07 7.16
N ILE A 108 -10.71 0.64 6.14
CA ILE A 108 -10.67 2.09 5.89
C ILE A 108 -11.75 2.71 6.75
N ASP A 109 -11.33 3.38 7.80
CA ASP A 109 -12.22 4.08 8.72
C ASP A 109 -12.56 5.46 8.16
N HIS A 110 -13.82 5.85 8.29
CA HIS A 110 -14.33 7.09 7.72
C HIS A 110 -15.45 7.67 8.58
N CYS A 111 -15.54 8.99 8.60
CA CYS A 111 -16.63 9.68 9.25
C CYS A 111 -17.94 9.45 8.46
N HIS A 112 -18.96 8.92 9.13
CA HIS A 112 -20.26 8.63 8.49
C HIS A 112 -21.00 9.90 8.02
N THR A 113 -20.74 11.06 8.64
CA THR A 113 -21.33 12.36 8.26
C THR A 113 -20.61 13.01 7.08
N THR A 114 -19.28 13.15 7.16
CA THR A 114 -18.49 13.90 6.16
C THR A 114 -17.97 13.03 5.03
N ARG A 115 -18.03 11.70 5.18
CA ARG A 115 -17.40 10.70 4.30
C ARG A 115 -15.87 10.83 4.20
N LYS A 116 -15.24 11.67 5.02
CA LYS A 116 -13.78 11.79 5.07
C LYS A 116 -13.16 10.57 5.74
N VAL A 117 -12.11 10.04 5.14
CA VAL A 117 -11.29 8.96 5.72
C VAL A 117 -10.56 9.52 6.95
N ARG A 118 -10.63 8.78 8.07
CA ARG A 118 -9.94 9.12 9.32
C ARG A 118 -8.61 8.39 9.45
N GLY A 119 -8.57 7.11 9.06
CA GLY A 119 -7.39 6.26 9.23
C GLY A 119 -7.63 4.83 8.77
N LEU A 120 -6.65 3.97 9.03
CA LEU A 120 -6.75 2.52 8.84
C LEU A 120 -6.81 1.81 10.20
N LEU A 121 -7.79 0.93 10.39
CA LEU A 121 -8.04 0.24 11.66
C LEU A 121 -8.06 -1.27 11.49
N CYS A 122 -7.70 -2.04 12.52
CA CYS A 122 -7.99 -3.48 12.52
C CYS A 122 -9.51 -3.72 12.61
N SER A 123 -9.96 -4.95 12.30
CA SER A 123 -11.40 -5.23 12.22
C SER A 123 -12.09 -5.01 13.56
N ARG A 124 -11.44 -5.44 14.65
CA ARG A 124 -11.92 -5.28 16.03
C ARG A 124 -12.10 -3.82 16.42
N CYS A 125 -11.09 -2.97 16.20
CA CYS A 125 -11.19 -1.54 16.52
C CYS A 125 -12.25 -0.83 15.67
N ASN A 126 -12.32 -1.14 14.37
CA ASN A 126 -13.31 -0.54 13.48
C ASN A 126 -14.75 -0.92 13.88
N VAL A 127 -14.99 -2.18 14.22
CA VAL A 127 -16.30 -2.63 14.72
C VAL A 127 -16.59 -2.01 16.08
N GLY A 128 -15.61 -1.96 16.98
CA GLY A 128 -15.74 -1.33 18.29
C GLY A 128 -16.19 0.12 18.20
N LEU A 129 -15.53 0.94 17.37
CA LEU A 129 -15.96 2.32 17.12
C LEU A 129 -17.42 2.41 16.65
N GLY A 130 -17.80 1.55 15.70
CA GLY A 130 -19.17 1.49 15.19
C GLY A 130 -20.19 1.07 16.26
N SER A 131 -19.86 0.13 17.13
CA SER A 131 -20.71 -0.31 18.25
C SER A 131 -20.98 0.81 19.25
N PHE A 132 -20.02 1.72 19.45
CA PHE A 132 -20.19 2.95 20.23
C PHE A 132 -20.72 4.13 19.40
N ARG A 133 -21.24 3.87 18.20
CA ARG A 133 -21.86 4.85 17.30
C ARG A 133 -20.95 6.02 16.93
N ASP A 134 -19.65 5.78 16.85
CA ASP A 134 -18.63 6.81 16.64
C ASP A 134 -18.71 7.97 17.66
N ASN A 135 -19.28 7.74 18.85
CA ASN A 135 -19.47 8.78 19.87
C ASN A 135 -18.32 8.75 20.90
N PRO A 136 -17.48 9.81 20.97
CA PRO A 136 -16.38 9.88 21.93
C PRO A 136 -16.83 9.79 23.38
N GLU A 137 -18.00 10.34 23.74
CA GLU A 137 -18.51 10.31 25.13
C GLU A 137 -18.87 8.89 25.57
N PHE A 138 -19.38 8.06 24.65
CA PHE A 138 -19.67 6.66 24.95
C PHE A 138 -18.39 5.84 25.08
N LEU A 139 -17.36 6.14 24.27
CA LEU A 139 -16.06 5.50 24.37
C LEU A 139 -15.36 5.85 25.69
N ARG A 140 -15.41 7.12 26.13
CA ARG A 140 -14.88 7.52 27.44
C ARG A 140 -15.63 6.86 28.58
N SER A 141 -16.97 6.87 28.55
CA SER A 141 -17.79 6.17 29.54
C SER A 141 -17.47 4.67 29.62
N ALA A 142 -17.17 4.03 28.49
CA ALA A 142 -16.78 2.62 28.45
C ALA A 142 -15.39 2.38 29.07
N ALA A 143 -14.43 3.28 28.83
CA ALA A 143 -13.13 3.25 29.49
C ALA A 143 -13.28 3.44 31.01
N ASP A 144 -14.00 4.48 31.45
CA ASP A 144 -14.28 4.75 32.86
C ASP A 144 -14.95 3.54 33.55
N TYR A 145 -15.86 2.85 32.85
CA TYR A 145 -16.51 1.64 33.37
C TYR A 145 -15.49 0.54 33.67
N LEU A 146 -14.57 0.24 32.73
CA LEU A 146 -13.54 -0.79 32.93
C LEU A 146 -12.58 -0.41 34.07
N GLU A 147 -12.10 0.83 34.07
CA GLU A 147 -11.14 1.34 35.08
C GLU A 147 -11.71 1.28 36.51
N ARG A 148 -13.03 1.48 36.68
CA ARG A 148 -13.71 1.33 37.98
C ARG A 148 -13.66 -0.09 38.54
N PHE A 149 -13.51 -1.10 37.69
CA PHE A 149 -13.40 -2.51 38.11
C PHE A 149 -11.94 -2.98 38.15
N GLU A 150 -11.05 -2.43 37.33
CA GLU A 150 -9.60 -2.71 37.42
C GLU A 150 -8.96 -2.13 38.68
N SER A 151 -9.36 -0.92 39.09
CA SER A 151 -8.90 -0.30 40.35
C SER A 151 -9.46 -0.97 41.62
N ARG A 152 -10.31 -1.98 41.47
CA ARG A 152 -10.89 -2.78 42.56
C ARG A 152 -10.26 -4.17 42.71
N GLU A 153 -9.15 -4.47 42.03
CA GLU A 153 -8.33 -5.65 42.33
C GLU A 153 -7.61 -5.50 43.68
N GLY A 154 -8.42 -5.67 44.73
CA GLY A 154 -8.12 -5.56 46.15
C GLY A 154 -9.38 -5.59 47.03
N ALA A 155 -10.58 -5.48 46.46
CA ALA A 155 -11.83 -5.71 47.18
C ALA A 155 -12.65 -6.78 46.45
N ASP A 156 -12.47 -8.01 46.95
CA ASP A 156 -13.27 -9.20 46.72
C ASP A 156 -14.73 -8.91 46.39
N CYS A 157 -15.21 -9.57 45.34
CA CYS A 157 -16.63 -9.90 45.21
C CYS A 157 -16.74 -11.42 45.45
N ALA A 158 -17.00 -11.78 46.71
CA ALA A 158 -17.62 -13.05 47.10
C ALA A 158 -19.14 -12.97 46.88
#